data_AF-A0A9Q0VAJ7-F1
#
_entry.id   AF-A0A9Q0VAJ7-F1
#
_cell.length_a   1.000
_cell.length_b   1.000
_cell.length_c   1.000
_cell.angle_alpha   90.00
_cell.angle_beta   90.00
_cell.angle_gamma   90.00
#
_symmetry.space_group_name_H-M   'P 1'
#
loop_
_entity.id
_entity.type
_entity.pdbx_description
1 polymer ?
#
loop_
_entity_poly.entity_id
_entity_poly.type
_entity_poly.pdbx_seq_one_letter_code
_entity_poly.pdbx_strand_id
1 'polypeptide(L)'
;MKVTEKCDVYSFGVVTMEVLMGRHPGDLISTLSSHASSSSSLISPISQQTLLKDVLDQRISFPKNRAAEGVVQIMKIALACLHPNPHSRPAMGNISSELATKWPPLTKPFSTITLEDIFSHTCRTKFGGGSRNLALGGAAVAGVAGGAVVFALNSAVPEVAAINLHNYVSGFDDPTQLSKKEIEGIAKKYGVSKQDEAFNAELCDLYSMFVSSVIPPGGEELTGNEVETIINFKNALGMDDPDAASMHVELGRRIFRQRLETGDRDGDVEQRRAFQKLIYVSTLVFGEASSFLLPWKRVFRVTDSQVEIAIRDNAQRLYFSKLKSVVKDIDVEQLVSLRQAQLSYRLSDELAEDLFRQHTRKLVEKNISAALDRLKSRTRTVQDVVKVVEELDKILAFNNKLISLKNHEDAASFACGVGPVSVSGGKYDSEREKDDLKLLYRAYVTDALSGKREAESITLDITSKVYRKRLAQGVSSGDLEFSDSKAAFLQNLCEELHFDPQKATEIHEEIYRQKLQQCAADGVLSDEDVKALTRLRVMLCIPQHTIDAAHSDICGSLFEKVVSS
;
A
#
# COMPACT_ATOMS: atom_id res chain seq x y z
N MET A 1 5.72 -19.51 -8.50
CA MET A 1 6.74 -19.03 -9.46
C MET A 1 6.23 -17.74 -10.07
N LYS A 2 7.00 -16.65 -10.01
CA LYS A 2 6.66 -15.39 -10.68
C LYS A 2 7.02 -15.55 -12.16
N VAL A 3 6.06 -15.40 -13.07
CA VAL A 3 6.31 -15.47 -14.52
C VAL A 3 7.02 -14.18 -14.92
N THR A 4 8.17 -14.31 -15.56
CA THR A 4 9.03 -13.19 -15.98
C THR A 4 9.61 -13.52 -17.35
N GLU A 5 10.13 -12.53 -18.07
CA GLU A 5 10.81 -12.75 -19.36
C GLU A 5 11.97 -13.76 -19.26
N LYS A 6 12.58 -13.90 -18.08
CA LYS A 6 13.62 -14.91 -17.82
C LYS A 6 13.08 -16.34 -17.80
N CYS A 7 11.78 -16.54 -17.56
CA CYS A 7 11.11 -17.82 -17.74
C CYS A 7 10.98 -18.15 -19.24
N ASP A 8 10.65 -17.16 -20.08
CA ASP A 8 10.57 -17.35 -21.53
C ASP A 8 11.94 -17.64 -22.14
N VAL A 9 12.99 -16.97 -21.66
CA VAL A 9 14.39 -17.28 -22.04
C VAL A 9 14.75 -18.73 -21.70
N TYR A 10 14.33 -19.23 -20.54
CA TYR A 10 14.58 -20.61 -20.15
C TYR A 10 13.82 -21.59 -21.05
N SER A 11 12.54 -21.34 -21.30
CA SER A 11 11.72 -22.13 -22.23
C SER A 11 12.32 -22.14 -23.65
N PHE A 12 12.80 -21.00 -24.13
CA PHE A 12 13.54 -20.90 -25.39
C PHE A 12 14.80 -21.78 -25.40
N GLY A 13 15.56 -21.78 -24.30
CA GLY A 13 16.71 -22.68 -24.14
C GLY A 13 16.33 -24.16 -24.22
N VAL A 14 15.23 -24.56 -23.57
CA VAL A 14 14.70 -25.95 -23.63
C VAL A 14 14.32 -26.32 -25.06
N VAL A 15 13.53 -25.48 -25.74
CA VAL A 15 13.09 -25.73 -27.13
C VAL A 15 14.29 -25.80 -28.08
N THR A 16 15.28 -24.92 -27.90
CA THR A 16 16.50 -24.91 -28.73
C THR A 16 17.29 -26.21 -28.55
N MET A 17 17.42 -26.71 -27.32
CA MET A 17 18.04 -28.01 -27.05
C MET A 17 17.24 -29.17 -27.66
N GLU A 18 15.91 -29.13 -27.57
CA GLU A 18 15.03 -30.14 -28.14
C GLU A 18 15.19 -30.24 -29.66
N VAL A 19 15.30 -29.11 -30.34
CA VAL A 19 15.56 -29.04 -31.78
C VAL A 19 16.94 -29.61 -32.14
N LEU A 20 17.99 -29.28 -31.37
CA LEU A 20 19.34 -29.77 -31.61
C LEU A 20 19.47 -31.29 -31.36
N MET A 21 18.78 -31.80 -30.35
CA MET A 21 18.85 -33.21 -29.93
C MET A 21 17.86 -34.12 -30.67
N GLY A 22 16.79 -33.55 -31.25
CA GLY A 22 15.70 -34.30 -31.88
C GLY A 22 14.83 -35.09 -30.90
N ARG A 23 15.00 -34.84 -29.59
CA ARG A 23 14.29 -35.46 -28.46
C ARG A 23 14.28 -34.51 -27.26
N HIS A 24 13.35 -34.72 -26.33
CA HIS A 24 13.20 -33.87 -25.16
C HIS A 24 14.48 -33.87 -24.28
N PRO A 25 15.02 -32.69 -23.90
CA PRO A 25 16.33 -32.57 -23.23
C PRO A 25 16.30 -32.82 -21.72
N GLY A 26 15.15 -33.25 -21.16
CA GLY A 26 14.90 -33.35 -19.71
C GLY A 26 15.96 -34.14 -18.92
N ASP A 27 16.42 -35.29 -19.44
CA ASP A 27 17.44 -36.11 -18.79
C ASP A 27 18.80 -35.40 -18.72
N LEU A 28 19.14 -34.66 -19.79
CA LEU A 28 20.38 -33.88 -19.88
C LEU A 28 20.33 -32.66 -18.97
N ILE A 29 19.21 -31.92 -18.96
CA ILE A 29 18.99 -30.75 -18.08
C ILE A 29 19.04 -31.16 -16.61
N SER A 30 18.44 -32.29 -16.25
CA SER A 30 18.47 -32.83 -14.89
C SER A 30 19.88 -33.23 -14.46
N THR A 31 20.65 -33.79 -15.38
CA THR A 31 22.08 -34.11 -15.17
C THR A 31 22.92 -32.84 -15.02
N LEU A 32 22.62 -31.77 -15.75
CA LEU A 32 23.31 -30.48 -15.62
C LEU A 32 22.95 -29.73 -14.33
N SER A 33 21.68 -29.74 -13.90
CA SER A 33 21.21 -29.03 -12.70
C SER A 33 21.67 -29.66 -11.38
N SER A 34 21.75 -30.99 -11.32
CA SER A 34 22.23 -31.72 -10.12
C SER A 34 23.68 -31.41 -9.74
N HIS A 35 24.48 -30.87 -10.66
CA HIS A 35 25.91 -30.62 -10.48
C HIS A 35 26.25 -29.14 -10.17
N ALA A 36 25.27 -28.23 -10.23
CA ALA A 36 25.47 -26.81 -9.91
C ALA A 36 25.43 -26.51 -8.39
N SER A 37 25.10 -27.50 -7.56
CA SER A 37 24.88 -27.34 -6.11
C SER A 37 26.09 -27.74 -5.23
N SER A 38 27.15 -28.31 -5.84
CA SER A 38 28.36 -28.75 -5.12
C SER A 38 29.56 -27.90 -5.55
N SER A 39 29.95 -26.96 -4.70
CA SER A 39 31.12 -26.10 -4.87
C SER A 39 32.43 -26.87 -4.67
N SER A 40 32.81 -27.70 -5.65
CA SER A 40 34.20 -28.11 -5.95
C SER A 40 34.19 -29.09 -7.14
N SER A 41 34.94 -28.75 -8.19
CA SER A 41 35.05 -29.41 -9.51
C SER A 41 33.80 -29.30 -10.40
N LEU A 42 33.94 -28.54 -11.49
CA LEU A 42 32.99 -28.59 -12.60
C LEU A 42 33.08 -30.00 -13.22
N ILE A 43 31.95 -30.71 -13.17
CA ILE A 43 31.63 -31.95 -13.91
C ILE A 43 32.24 -33.24 -13.32
N SER A 44 31.39 -34.25 -13.09
CA SER A 44 31.77 -35.66 -12.85
C SER A 44 32.55 -36.23 -14.03
N PRO A 45 33.49 -37.19 -13.85
CA PRO A 45 34.28 -37.79 -14.95
C PRO A 45 33.45 -38.43 -16.07
N ILE A 46 32.14 -38.62 -15.89
CA ILE A 46 31.23 -39.22 -16.88
C ILE A 46 30.76 -38.20 -17.93
N SER A 47 30.63 -36.92 -17.58
CA SER A 47 30.18 -35.85 -18.50
C SER A 47 31.34 -35.06 -19.15
N GLN A 48 32.58 -35.32 -18.73
CA GLN A 48 33.80 -34.75 -19.32
C GLN A 48 34.11 -35.32 -20.73
N GLN A 49 33.52 -36.47 -21.09
CA GLN A 49 33.81 -37.17 -22.34
C GLN A 49 32.63 -37.25 -23.32
N THR A 50 31.48 -36.64 -22.98
CA THR A 50 30.33 -36.64 -23.89
C THR A 50 30.61 -35.71 -25.07
N LEU A 51 30.77 -36.30 -26.25
CA LEU A 51 31.00 -35.54 -27.48
C LEU A 51 29.70 -34.86 -27.91
N LEU A 52 29.80 -33.61 -28.36
CA LEU A 52 28.67 -32.84 -28.85
C LEU A 52 27.92 -33.60 -29.96
N LYS A 53 28.65 -34.31 -30.82
CA LYS A 53 28.06 -35.13 -31.90
C LYS A 53 27.10 -36.22 -31.41
N ASP A 54 27.32 -36.75 -30.21
CA ASP A 54 26.52 -37.85 -29.66
C ASP A 54 25.24 -37.33 -28.98
N VAL A 55 25.19 -36.02 -28.70
CA VAL A 55 24.04 -35.31 -28.13
C VAL A 55 23.05 -34.88 -29.21
N LEU A 56 23.54 -34.58 -30.40
CA LEU A 56 22.73 -34.08 -31.52
C LEU A 56 21.85 -35.17 -32.13
N ASP A 57 20.80 -34.74 -32.84
CA ASP A 57 19.92 -35.65 -33.56
C ASP A 57 20.68 -36.47 -34.61
N GLN A 58 20.83 -37.77 -34.35
CA GLN A 58 21.57 -38.70 -35.21
C GLN A 58 20.84 -39.00 -36.53
N ARG A 59 19.58 -38.57 -36.68
CA ARG A 59 18.83 -38.69 -37.93
C ARG A 59 19.25 -37.64 -38.97
N ILE A 60 19.97 -36.60 -38.54
CA ILE A 60 20.42 -35.49 -39.39
C ILE A 60 21.86 -35.76 -39.83
N SER A 61 22.18 -35.34 -41.06
CA SER A 61 23.55 -35.46 -41.59
C SER A 61 24.55 -34.70 -40.73
N PHE A 62 25.71 -35.31 -40.48
CA PHE A 62 26.77 -34.72 -39.67
C PHE A 62 27.17 -33.32 -40.18
N PRO A 63 27.12 -32.28 -39.32
CA PRO A 63 27.34 -30.91 -39.77
C PRO A 63 28.80 -30.69 -40.19
N LYS A 64 29.00 -29.95 -41.30
CA LYS A 64 30.32 -29.64 -41.86
C LYS A 64 30.50 -28.13 -42.02
N ASN A 65 31.74 -27.65 -41.92
CA ASN A 65 32.12 -26.25 -42.17
C ASN A 65 31.25 -25.27 -41.35
N ARG A 66 30.65 -24.25 -41.99
CA ARG A 66 29.81 -23.23 -41.33
C ARG A 66 28.63 -23.78 -40.53
N ALA A 67 28.07 -24.93 -40.93
CA ALA A 67 26.99 -25.54 -40.17
C ALA A 67 27.48 -26.06 -38.81
N ALA A 68 28.72 -26.57 -38.74
CA ALA A 68 29.31 -27.05 -37.51
C ALA A 68 29.64 -25.89 -36.55
N GLU A 69 30.13 -24.76 -37.06
CA GLU A 69 30.34 -23.52 -36.31
C GLU A 69 29.04 -23.03 -35.65
N GLY A 70 27.95 -23.09 -36.41
CA GLY A 70 26.62 -22.75 -35.93
C GLY A 70 26.06 -23.62 -34.86
N VAL A 71 26.13 -24.92 -35.05
CA VAL A 71 25.64 -25.87 -34.07
C VAL A 71 26.37 -25.69 -32.73
N VAL A 72 27.68 -25.41 -32.75
CA VAL A 72 28.43 -25.09 -31.52
C VAL A 72 27.96 -23.79 -30.88
N GLN A 73 27.70 -22.74 -31.68
CA GLN A 73 27.27 -21.45 -31.15
C GLN A 73 25.85 -21.49 -30.58
N ILE A 74 24.92 -22.12 -31.29
CA ILE A 74 23.53 -22.30 -30.84
C ILE A 74 23.49 -23.15 -29.57
N MET A 75 24.35 -24.19 -29.47
CA MET A 75 24.49 -24.99 -28.26
C MET A 75 24.96 -24.14 -27.05
N LYS A 76 25.92 -23.23 -27.25
CA LYS A 76 26.37 -22.29 -26.19
C LYS A 76 25.23 -21.39 -25.70
N ILE A 77 24.48 -20.83 -26.63
CA ILE A 77 23.34 -19.96 -26.35
C ILE A 77 22.28 -20.73 -25.57
N ALA A 78 21.91 -21.93 -26.04
CA ALA A 78 20.91 -22.78 -25.39
C ALA A 78 21.29 -23.11 -23.94
N LEU A 79 22.56 -23.44 -23.70
CA LEU A 79 23.07 -23.71 -22.35
C LEU A 79 23.08 -22.47 -21.45
N ALA A 80 23.40 -21.28 -21.98
CA ALA A 80 23.31 -20.03 -21.24
C ALA A 80 21.87 -19.68 -20.84
N CYS A 81 20.90 -19.95 -21.72
CA CYS A 81 19.47 -19.78 -21.45
C CYS A 81 18.95 -20.71 -20.34
N LEU A 82 19.52 -21.92 -20.22
CA LEU A 82 19.14 -22.94 -19.25
C LEU A 82 19.79 -22.73 -17.86
N HIS A 83 20.44 -21.59 -17.62
CA HIS A 83 21.11 -21.32 -16.35
C HIS A 83 20.11 -21.37 -15.17
N PRO A 84 20.43 -22.05 -14.04
CA PRO A 84 19.50 -22.17 -12.90
C PRO A 84 19.11 -20.81 -12.30
N ASN A 85 20.08 -19.90 -12.16
CA ASN A 85 19.84 -18.52 -11.74
C ASN A 85 19.23 -17.68 -12.88
N PRO A 86 18.02 -17.12 -12.74
CA PRO A 86 17.37 -16.28 -13.75
C PRO A 86 18.17 -15.03 -14.14
N HIS A 87 18.94 -14.44 -13.22
CA HIS A 87 19.72 -13.22 -13.48
C HIS A 87 20.95 -13.47 -14.36
N SER A 88 21.44 -14.70 -14.39
CA SER A 88 22.59 -15.09 -15.21
C SER A 88 22.18 -15.51 -16.63
N ARG A 89 20.88 -15.64 -16.90
CA ARG A 89 20.38 -15.93 -18.25
C ARG A 89 20.52 -14.68 -19.12
N PRO A 90 20.93 -14.81 -20.39
CA PRO A 90 21.01 -13.68 -21.31
C PRO A 90 19.64 -13.04 -21.57
N ALA A 91 19.62 -11.82 -22.07
CA ALA A 91 18.39 -11.19 -22.57
C ALA A 91 18.08 -11.69 -23.99
N MET A 92 16.79 -11.74 -24.37
CA MET A 92 16.38 -12.17 -25.71
C MET A 92 16.99 -11.33 -26.83
N GLY A 93 17.23 -10.03 -26.60
CA GLY A 93 17.93 -9.16 -27.55
C GLY A 93 19.37 -9.62 -27.82
N ASN A 94 20.11 -9.99 -26.77
CA ASN A 94 21.49 -10.51 -26.92
C ASN A 94 21.49 -11.84 -27.67
N ILE A 95 20.54 -12.73 -27.36
CA ILE A 95 20.37 -14.01 -28.06
C ILE A 95 20.11 -13.77 -29.55
N SER A 96 19.19 -12.88 -29.89
CA SER A 96 18.83 -12.54 -31.27
C SER A 96 20.03 -11.95 -32.03
N SER A 97 20.74 -11.00 -31.42
CA SER A 97 21.95 -10.40 -32.00
C SER A 97 23.04 -11.45 -32.26
N GLU A 98 23.28 -12.34 -31.29
CA GLU A 98 24.30 -13.39 -31.40
C GLU A 98 23.97 -14.41 -32.49
N LEU A 99 22.69 -14.77 -32.64
CA LEU A 99 22.20 -15.61 -33.73
C LEU A 99 22.32 -14.94 -35.11
N ALA A 100 22.25 -13.61 -35.18
CA ALA A 100 22.36 -12.84 -36.42
C ALA A 100 23.81 -12.57 -36.86
N THR A 101 24.79 -12.72 -35.96
CA THR A 101 26.22 -12.51 -36.28
C THR A 101 26.86 -13.70 -37.01
N LYS A 102 27.97 -13.46 -37.71
CA LYS A 102 28.77 -14.54 -38.29
C LYS A 102 29.46 -15.33 -37.18
N TRP A 103 29.25 -16.65 -37.19
CA TRP A 103 29.80 -17.54 -36.18
C TRP A 103 31.31 -17.74 -36.32
N PRO A 104 32.06 -17.82 -35.19
CA PRO A 104 33.50 -17.94 -35.22
C PRO A 104 33.94 -19.32 -35.76
N PRO A 105 35.09 -19.40 -36.43
CA PRO A 105 35.63 -20.67 -36.90
C PRO A 105 35.95 -21.60 -35.73
N LEU A 106 35.73 -22.90 -35.92
CA LEU A 106 36.00 -23.90 -34.89
C LEU A 106 37.51 -24.03 -34.63
N THR A 107 37.91 -23.99 -33.37
CA THR A 107 39.31 -24.16 -32.95
C THR A 107 39.76 -25.62 -32.93
N LYS A 108 38.82 -26.57 -32.99
CA LYS A 108 39.04 -28.02 -33.05
C LYS A 108 38.03 -28.68 -34.01
N PRO A 109 38.31 -29.87 -34.57
CA PRO A 109 37.34 -30.61 -35.37
C PRO A 109 36.05 -30.87 -34.60
N PHE A 110 34.89 -30.69 -35.26
CA PHE A 110 33.58 -30.85 -34.62
C PHE A 110 33.37 -32.23 -33.97
N SER A 111 33.97 -33.28 -34.54
CA SER A 111 33.91 -34.66 -34.04
C SER A 111 34.60 -34.88 -32.69
N THR A 112 35.43 -33.94 -32.25
CA THR A 112 36.19 -34.01 -31.00
C THR A 112 35.76 -32.96 -29.97
N ILE A 113 34.74 -32.14 -30.28
CA ILE A 113 34.21 -31.13 -29.35
C ILE A 113 33.38 -31.85 -28.29
N THR A 114 33.72 -31.65 -27.02
CA THR A 114 32.95 -32.13 -25.88
C THR A 114 31.99 -31.05 -25.37
N LEU A 115 31.00 -31.43 -24.56
CA LEU A 115 30.17 -30.44 -23.86
C LEU A 115 31.01 -29.57 -22.90
N GLU A 116 32.09 -30.10 -22.32
CA GLU A 116 32.99 -29.33 -21.44
C GLU A 116 33.72 -28.19 -22.17
N ASP A 117 34.18 -28.45 -23.40
CA ASP A 117 34.75 -27.42 -24.28
C ASP A 117 33.72 -26.30 -24.56
N ILE A 118 32.43 -26.60 -24.50
CA ILE A 118 31.36 -25.60 -24.66
C ILE A 118 31.14 -24.81 -23.35
N PHE A 119 31.11 -25.49 -22.19
CA PHE A 119 30.89 -24.88 -20.86
C PHE A 119 32.02 -23.96 -20.40
N SER A 120 33.28 -24.33 -20.64
CA SER A 120 34.45 -23.54 -20.23
C SER A 120 34.53 -22.17 -20.93
N HIS A 121 33.96 -22.07 -22.14
CA HIS A 121 33.88 -20.83 -22.90
C HIS A 121 32.67 -19.96 -22.52
N THR A 122 31.55 -20.53 -22.07
CA THR A 122 30.37 -19.77 -21.60
C THR A 122 30.66 -18.97 -20.33
N CYS A 123 31.60 -19.41 -19.48
CA CYS A 123 32.04 -18.69 -18.29
C CYS A 123 33.02 -17.53 -18.59
N ARG A 124 33.55 -17.44 -19.82
CA ARG A 124 34.50 -16.40 -20.26
C ARG A 124 33.91 -15.40 -21.26
N THR A 125 32.80 -15.73 -21.91
CA THR A 125 31.98 -14.73 -22.61
C THR A 125 31.30 -13.86 -21.56
N LYS A 126 31.72 -12.60 -21.48
CA LYS A 126 31.34 -11.58 -20.50
C LYS A 126 29.82 -11.43 -20.35
N PHE A 127 29.22 -12.29 -19.54
CA PHE A 127 27.88 -12.09 -18.99
C PHE A 127 28.04 -11.95 -17.47
N GLY A 128 28.63 -10.83 -17.04
CA GLY A 128 28.90 -10.54 -15.64
C GLY A 128 29.14 -9.05 -15.45
N GLY A 129 28.23 -8.39 -14.73
CA GLY A 129 28.31 -6.99 -14.37
C GLY A 129 29.59 -6.67 -13.59
N GLY A 130 30.18 -5.52 -13.92
CA GLY A 130 31.33 -4.97 -13.24
C GLY A 130 31.60 -3.56 -13.75
N SER A 131 31.20 -2.57 -12.95
CA SER A 131 31.59 -1.18 -13.11
C SER A 131 33.11 -1.08 -13.28
N ARG A 132 33.56 -0.74 -14.48
CA ARG A 132 34.85 -0.08 -14.70
C ARG A 132 34.66 0.96 -15.77
N ASN A 133 34.75 2.21 -15.35
CA ASN A 133 35.20 3.31 -16.20
C ASN A 133 36.44 2.84 -16.96
N LEU A 134 36.28 2.55 -18.25
CA LEU A 134 37.41 2.42 -19.15
C LEU A 134 37.09 3.26 -20.38
N ALA A 135 37.63 4.47 -20.34
CA ALA A 135 37.85 5.28 -21.50
C ALA A 135 38.48 4.42 -22.60
N LEU A 136 37.76 4.21 -23.69
CA LEU A 136 38.37 3.86 -24.97
C LEU A 136 37.89 4.90 -25.97
N GLY A 137 38.64 5.99 -26.01
CA GLY A 137 38.66 6.85 -27.17
C GLY A 137 39.24 6.10 -28.37
N GLY A 138 38.82 6.55 -29.55
CA GLY A 138 39.60 6.39 -30.78
C GLY A 138 39.19 5.22 -31.68
N ALA A 139 38.33 5.52 -32.65
CA ALA A 139 38.59 5.18 -34.06
C ALA A 139 37.75 6.07 -34.98
N ALA A 140 37.96 7.40 -34.89
CA ALA A 140 37.82 8.27 -36.05
C ALA A 140 39.20 8.32 -36.71
N VAL A 141 39.48 7.39 -37.62
CA VAL A 141 40.60 7.55 -38.55
C VAL A 141 40.01 8.09 -39.83
N ALA A 142 40.04 9.42 -39.94
CA ALA A 142 39.88 10.10 -41.21
C ALA A 142 41.08 9.73 -42.09
N GLY A 143 40.81 9.04 -43.19
CA GLY A 143 41.80 8.64 -44.20
C GLY A 143 41.13 8.53 -45.57
N VAL A 144 41.05 9.68 -46.24
CA VAL A 144 40.82 9.96 -47.67
C VAL A 144 40.71 8.75 -48.63
N ALA A 145 39.51 8.47 -49.15
CA ALA A 145 39.23 8.15 -50.56
C ALA A 145 37.71 7.89 -50.80
N GLY A 146 37.07 8.77 -51.56
CA GLY A 146 35.79 8.50 -52.24
C GLY A 146 34.52 8.69 -51.40
N GLY A 147 33.71 9.70 -51.74
CA GLY A 147 32.46 10.11 -51.08
C GLY A 147 31.28 9.12 -51.10
N ALA A 148 31.53 7.80 -51.09
CA ALA A 148 30.50 6.77 -51.04
C ALA A 148 30.33 6.12 -49.64
N VAL A 149 31.31 6.25 -48.73
CA VAL A 149 31.28 5.58 -47.41
C VAL A 149 30.56 6.39 -46.32
N VAL A 150 30.40 7.70 -46.51
CA VAL A 150 29.65 8.56 -45.55
C VAL A 150 28.15 8.25 -45.55
N PHE A 151 27.61 7.79 -46.69
CA PHE A 151 26.17 7.50 -46.80
C PHE A 151 25.79 6.15 -46.14
N ALA A 152 26.70 5.17 -46.13
CA ALA A 152 26.45 3.84 -45.55
C ALA A 152 26.69 3.76 -44.03
N LEU A 153 27.48 4.69 -43.46
CA LEU A 153 27.61 4.81 -42.01
C LEU A 153 26.43 5.57 -41.40
N ASN A 154 25.87 6.57 -42.10
CA ASN A 154 24.68 7.29 -41.64
C ASN A 154 23.41 6.42 -41.56
N SER A 155 23.28 5.37 -42.38
CA SER A 155 22.09 4.50 -42.36
C SER A 155 21.95 3.65 -41.10
N ALA A 156 23.05 3.38 -40.37
CA ALA A 156 23.04 2.59 -39.13
C ALA A 156 23.08 3.47 -37.86
N VAL A 157 23.24 4.79 -38.00
CA VAL A 157 23.31 5.73 -36.88
C VAL A 157 22.04 5.72 -36.01
N PRO A 158 20.81 5.71 -36.59
CA PRO A 158 19.58 5.60 -35.81
C PRO A 158 19.47 4.29 -35.02
N GLU A 159 19.91 3.16 -35.60
CA GLU A 159 19.88 1.84 -34.93
C GLU A 159 20.85 1.77 -33.75
N VAL A 160 22.05 2.34 -33.89
CA VAL A 160 23.02 2.42 -32.78
C VAL A 160 22.54 3.35 -31.68
N ALA A 161 21.87 4.45 -32.02
CA ALA A 161 21.24 5.34 -31.05
C ALA A 161 20.09 4.65 -30.29
N ALA A 162 19.26 3.86 -30.98
CA ALA A 162 18.21 3.04 -30.39
C ALA A 162 18.77 2.03 -29.39
N ILE A 163 19.79 1.26 -29.77
CA ILE A 163 20.46 0.31 -28.85
C ILE A 163 21.05 1.04 -27.64
N ASN A 164 21.62 2.22 -27.82
CA ASN A 164 22.17 3.00 -26.70
C ASN A 164 21.07 3.47 -25.74
N LEU A 165 19.94 3.93 -26.28
CA LEU A 165 18.75 4.33 -25.51
C LEU A 165 18.17 3.15 -24.73
N HIS A 166 18.01 1.99 -25.38
CA HIS A 166 17.52 0.77 -24.75
C HIS A 166 18.39 0.37 -23.55
N ASN A 167 19.72 0.38 -23.72
CA ASN A 167 20.66 0.06 -22.65
C ASN A 167 20.63 1.12 -21.53
N TYR A 168 20.42 2.38 -21.87
CA TYR A 168 20.28 3.46 -20.90
C TYR A 168 19.05 3.25 -20.01
N VAL A 169 17.88 3.06 -20.63
CA VAL A 169 16.61 2.86 -19.92
C VAL A 169 16.61 1.55 -19.13
N SER A 170 17.20 0.47 -19.66
CA SER A 170 17.34 -0.82 -18.98
C SER A 170 18.26 -0.76 -17.74
N GLY A 171 19.02 0.32 -17.57
CA GLY A 171 19.86 0.54 -16.39
C GLY A 171 19.11 1.09 -15.17
N PHE A 172 17.83 1.45 -15.31
CA PHE A 172 17.01 2.01 -14.24
C PHE A 172 15.92 1.03 -13.82
N ASP A 173 15.89 0.70 -12.53
CA ASP A 173 14.81 -0.10 -11.92
C ASP A 173 13.53 0.73 -11.72
N ASP A 174 13.66 2.07 -11.62
CA ASP A 174 12.54 3.00 -11.45
C ASP A 174 12.46 4.00 -12.63
N PRO A 175 11.35 4.01 -13.38
CA PRO A 175 11.16 4.87 -14.56
C PRO A 175 11.07 6.36 -14.23
N THR A 176 10.84 6.74 -12.96
CA THR A 176 10.82 8.15 -12.54
C THR A 176 12.21 8.79 -12.48
N GLN A 177 13.27 7.97 -12.54
CA GLN A 177 14.66 8.43 -12.51
C GLN A 177 15.18 8.91 -13.88
N LEU A 178 14.40 8.71 -14.95
CA LEU A 178 14.78 9.09 -16.29
C LEU A 178 14.66 10.60 -16.51
N SER A 179 15.77 11.23 -16.90
CA SER A 179 15.75 12.66 -17.27
C SER A 179 15.67 12.84 -18.78
N LYS A 180 14.68 13.66 -19.19
CA LYS A 180 14.47 14.09 -20.58
C LYS A 180 15.75 14.65 -21.22
N LYS A 181 16.57 15.37 -20.45
CA LYS A 181 17.81 15.98 -20.93
C LYS A 181 18.85 14.94 -21.34
N GLU A 182 18.85 13.77 -20.71
CA GLU A 182 19.83 12.72 -20.98
C GLU A 182 19.44 11.95 -22.23
N ILE A 183 18.15 11.68 -22.43
CA ILE A 183 17.61 11.08 -23.66
C ILE A 183 17.84 12.03 -24.86
N GLU A 184 17.59 13.32 -24.68
CA GLU A 184 17.94 14.35 -25.68
C GLU A 184 19.46 14.42 -25.92
N GLY A 185 20.28 14.19 -24.88
CA GLY A 185 21.73 14.08 -24.98
C GLY A 185 22.19 12.89 -25.82
N ILE A 186 21.54 11.73 -25.69
CA ILE A 186 21.78 10.54 -26.51
C ILE A 186 21.43 10.84 -27.97
N ALA A 187 20.25 11.40 -28.22
CA ALA A 187 19.82 11.78 -29.57
C ALA A 187 20.81 12.76 -30.23
N LYS A 188 21.22 13.81 -29.49
CA LYS A 188 22.20 14.81 -29.94
C LYS A 188 23.59 14.23 -30.19
N LYS A 189 24.02 13.24 -29.38
CA LYS A 189 25.33 12.58 -29.52
C LYS A 189 25.46 11.82 -30.84
N TYR A 190 24.36 11.25 -31.32
CA TYR A 190 24.33 10.50 -32.58
C TYR A 190 23.76 11.33 -33.76
N GLY A 191 23.30 12.56 -33.53
CA GLY A 191 22.72 13.40 -34.58
C GLY A 191 21.35 12.91 -35.06
N VAL A 192 20.64 12.14 -34.23
CA VAL A 192 19.36 11.50 -34.53
C VAL A 192 18.23 12.36 -33.98
N SER A 193 17.12 12.40 -34.71
CA SER A 193 15.89 13.10 -34.36
C SER A 193 14.77 12.10 -34.06
N LYS A 194 13.67 12.58 -33.45
CA LYS A 194 12.45 11.79 -33.25
C LYS A 194 11.75 11.42 -34.57
N GLN A 195 12.14 12.05 -35.67
CA GLN A 195 11.64 11.73 -37.02
C GLN A 195 12.33 10.49 -37.62
N ASP A 196 13.45 10.04 -37.03
CA ASP A 196 14.14 8.85 -37.51
C ASP A 196 13.40 7.58 -37.09
N GLU A 197 13.05 6.76 -38.08
CA GLU A 197 12.16 5.61 -37.92
C GLU A 197 12.64 4.60 -36.87
N ALA A 198 13.92 4.19 -36.92
CA ALA A 198 14.45 3.20 -35.99
C ALA A 198 14.54 3.71 -34.54
N PHE A 199 14.86 5.00 -34.36
CA PHE A 199 14.96 5.60 -33.02
C PHE A 199 13.59 5.85 -32.40
N ASN A 200 12.61 6.27 -33.22
CA ASN A 200 11.23 6.42 -32.78
C ASN A 200 10.58 5.07 -32.47
N ALA A 201 10.87 4.03 -33.26
CA ALA A 201 10.39 2.67 -33.00
C ALA A 201 10.84 2.17 -31.62
N GLU A 202 12.09 2.38 -31.25
CA GLU A 202 12.59 2.01 -29.92
C GLU A 202 11.93 2.81 -28.79
N LEU A 203 11.73 4.12 -28.97
CA LEU A 203 10.97 4.94 -28.01
C LEU A 203 9.55 4.40 -27.81
N CYS A 204 8.88 4.05 -28.91
CA CYS A 204 7.54 3.49 -28.91
C CYS A 204 7.49 2.12 -28.22
N ASP A 205 8.48 1.26 -28.47
CA ASP A 205 8.58 -0.07 -27.86
C ASP A 205 8.84 0.01 -26.35
N LEU A 206 9.76 0.87 -25.92
CA LEU A 206 10.03 1.14 -24.50
C LEU A 206 8.77 1.66 -23.79
N TYR A 207 8.04 2.57 -24.42
CA TYR A 207 6.77 3.08 -23.90
C TYR A 207 5.69 1.99 -23.82
N SER A 208 5.53 1.18 -24.87
CA SER A 208 4.58 0.08 -24.91
C SER A 208 4.85 -0.95 -23.82
N MET A 209 6.12 -1.31 -23.62
CA MET A 209 6.56 -2.23 -22.58
C MET A 209 6.30 -1.67 -21.18
N PHE A 210 6.61 -0.40 -20.97
CA PHE A 210 6.37 0.26 -19.69
C PHE A 210 4.88 0.37 -19.35
N VAL A 211 4.03 0.83 -20.26
CA VAL A 211 2.59 0.92 -20.01
C VAL A 211 1.99 -0.46 -19.73
N SER A 212 2.50 -1.51 -20.39
CA SER A 212 2.07 -2.90 -20.14
C SER A 212 2.49 -3.40 -18.75
N SER A 213 3.64 -2.96 -18.23
CA SER A 213 4.09 -3.37 -16.89
C SER A 213 3.38 -2.61 -15.76
N VAL A 214 2.98 -1.36 -16.03
CA VAL A 214 2.24 -0.52 -15.08
C VAL A 214 0.79 -0.94 -14.95
N ILE A 215 0.13 -1.35 -16.05
CA ILE A 215 -1.27 -1.76 -16.00
C ILE A 215 -1.37 -3.19 -15.46
N PRO A 216 -1.98 -3.40 -14.29
CA PRO A 216 -2.01 -4.71 -13.66
C PRO A 216 -2.90 -5.70 -14.44
N PRO A 217 -2.60 -7.00 -14.40
CA PRO A 217 -3.36 -8.04 -15.10
C PRO A 217 -4.81 -8.10 -14.60
N GLY A 218 -5.69 -8.76 -15.36
CA GLY A 218 -7.15 -8.73 -15.16
C GLY A 218 -7.66 -9.02 -13.74
N GLY A 219 -6.92 -9.81 -12.94
CA GLY A 219 -7.29 -10.19 -11.57
C GLY A 219 -7.02 -9.13 -10.49
N GLU A 220 -6.13 -8.17 -10.74
CA GLU A 220 -5.74 -7.14 -9.74
C GLU A 220 -6.50 -5.82 -9.94
N GLU A 221 -6.55 -4.93 -8.95
CA GLU A 221 -7.17 -3.60 -9.10
C GLU A 221 -6.11 -2.53 -9.41
N LEU A 222 -6.53 -1.39 -9.97
CA LEU A 222 -5.64 -0.24 -10.12
C LEU A 222 -5.33 0.34 -8.73
N THR A 223 -4.12 0.84 -8.57
CA THR A 223 -3.58 1.42 -7.33
C THR A 223 -3.77 2.94 -7.25
N GLY A 224 -3.93 3.60 -8.40
CA GLY A 224 -4.20 5.03 -8.53
C GLY A 224 -2.99 5.89 -8.91
N ASN A 225 -1.77 5.32 -8.89
CA ASN A 225 -0.55 6.03 -9.29
C ASN A 225 -0.17 5.80 -10.78
N GLU A 226 -0.84 4.88 -11.47
CA GLU A 226 -0.49 4.45 -12.82
C GLU A 226 -0.52 5.60 -13.82
N VAL A 227 -1.51 6.49 -13.68
CA VAL A 227 -1.68 7.63 -14.59
C VAL A 227 -0.51 8.60 -14.48
N GLU A 228 -0.10 8.92 -13.25
CA GLU A 228 1.00 9.84 -12.99
C GLU A 228 2.34 9.26 -13.46
N THR A 229 2.59 7.97 -13.19
CA THR A 229 3.82 7.30 -13.64
C THR A 229 3.91 7.23 -15.17
N ILE A 230 2.80 6.94 -15.86
CA ILE A 230 2.75 6.94 -17.32
C ILE A 230 2.98 8.34 -17.89
N ILE A 231 2.37 9.38 -17.32
CA ILE A 231 2.57 10.77 -17.75
C ILE A 231 4.03 11.18 -17.55
N ASN A 232 4.62 10.88 -16.39
CA ASN A 232 6.01 11.21 -16.09
C ASN A 232 6.98 10.51 -17.05
N PHE A 233 6.75 9.23 -17.32
CA PHE A 233 7.56 8.46 -18.27
C PHE A 233 7.40 8.96 -19.71
N LYS A 234 6.18 9.25 -20.16
CA LYS A 234 5.92 9.87 -21.47
C LYS A 234 6.70 11.18 -21.64
N ASN A 235 6.67 12.02 -20.60
CA ASN A 235 7.37 13.30 -20.59
C ASN A 235 8.89 13.13 -20.57
N ALA A 236 9.40 12.12 -19.85
CA ALA A 236 10.81 11.77 -19.80
C ALA A 236 11.33 11.32 -21.18
N LEU A 237 10.59 10.44 -21.86
CA LEU A 237 10.89 10.03 -23.24
C LEU A 237 10.71 11.19 -24.24
N GLY A 238 9.96 12.23 -23.86
CA GLY A 238 9.62 13.35 -24.72
C GLY A 238 8.71 12.93 -25.87
N MET A 239 7.84 11.94 -25.69
CA MET A 239 6.90 11.51 -26.72
C MET A 239 5.74 12.49 -26.87
N ASP A 240 5.28 12.67 -28.10
CA ASP A 240 4.10 13.46 -28.39
C ASP A 240 2.82 12.66 -28.13
N ASP A 241 1.73 13.36 -27.81
CA ASP A 241 0.44 12.72 -27.46
C ASP A 241 -0.10 11.78 -28.56
N PRO A 242 -0.02 12.11 -29.87
CA PRO A 242 -0.48 11.20 -30.92
C PRO A 242 0.31 9.89 -30.99
N ASP A 243 1.63 9.96 -30.84
CA ASP A 243 2.52 8.78 -30.91
C ASP A 243 2.28 7.89 -29.69
N ALA A 244 2.22 8.48 -28.49
CA ALA A 244 1.87 7.76 -27.27
C ALA A 244 0.46 7.14 -27.37
N ALA A 245 -0.54 7.88 -27.86
CA ALA A 245 -1.90 7.36 -28.02
C ALA A 245 -1.96 6.16 -28.99
N SER A 246 -1.17 6.20 -30.07
CA SER A 246 -1.06 5.08 -31.00
C SER A 246 -0.57 3.80 -30.31
N MET A 247 0.35 3.93 -29.34
CA MET A 247 0.85 2.80 -28.55
C MET A 247 -0.21 2.24 -27.61
N HIS A 248 -1.03 3.08 -26.96
CA HIS A 248 -2.16 2.60 -26.15
C HIS A 248 -3.16 1.81 -27.00
N VAL A 249 -3.42 2.24 -28.24
CA VAL A 249 -4.28 1.50 -29.17
C VAL A 249 -3.64 0.17 -29.57
N GLU A 250 -2.32 0.11 -29.79
CA GLU A 250 -1.62 -1.14 -30.09
C GLU A 250 -1.64 -2.11 -28.90
N LEU A 251 -1.50 -1.62 -27.68
CA LEU A 251 -1.70 -2.44 -26.46
C LEU A 251 -3.11 -3.01 -26.39
N GLY A 252 -4.12 -2.21 -26.74
CA GLY A 252 -5.49 -2.69 -26.88
C GLY A 252 -5.59 -3.84 -27.89
N ARG A 253 -4.89 -3.75 -29.03
CA ARG A 253 -4.85 -4.82 -30.04
C ARG A 253 -4.17 -6.08 -29.52
N ARG A 254 -3.10 -5.95 -28.73
CA ARG A 254 -2.41 -7.09 -28.08
C ARG A 254 -3.35 -7.82 -27.11
N ILE A 255 -4.01 -7.09 -26.22
CA ILE A 255 -4.99 -7.65 -25.26
C ILE A 255 -6.15 -8.33 -26.01
N PHE A 256 -6.66 -7.69 -27.07
CA PHE A 256 -7.75 -8.26 -27.87
C PHE A 256 -7.33 -9.53 -28.64
N ARG A 257 -6.07 -9.61 -29.09
CA ARG A 257 -5.52 -10.83 -29.72
C ARG A 257 -5.37 -11.96 -28.70
N GLN A 258 -4.80 -11.69 -27.54
CA GLN A 258 -4.66 -12.68 -26.45
C GLN A 258 -6.01 -13.28 -26.03
N ARG A 259 -7.07 -12.47 -26.05
CA ARG A 259 -8.44 -12.91 -25.81
C ARG A 259 -8.90 -14.01 -26.77
N LEU A 260 -8.56 -13.90 -28.06
CA LEU A 260 -8.90 -14.90 -29.08
C LEU A 260 -8.05 -16.17 -28.95
N GLU A 261 -6.82 -16.05 -28.45
CA GLU A 261 -5.86 -17.15 -28.33
C GLU A 261 -6.10 -18.02 -27.08
N THR A 262 -6.56 -17.44 -25.98
CA THR A 262 -6.69 -18.16 -24.69
C THR A 262 -7.86 -19.15 -24.69
N GLY A 263 -8.96 -18.86 -25.40
CA GLY A 263 -10.10 -19.78 -25.60
C GLY A 263 -10.91 -20.17 -24.35
N ASP A 264 -10.45 -19.81 -23.14
CA ASP A 264 -11.07 -20.10 -21.85
C ASP A 264 -11.99 -18.96 -21.36
N ARG A 265 -13.08 -19.32 -20.66
CA ARG A 265 -14.07 -18.36 -20.15
C ARG A 265 -13.48 -17.43 -19.09
N ASP A 266 -12.62 -17.92 -18.22
CA ASP A 266 -12.03 -17.11 -17.15
C ASP A 266 -10.97 -16.16 -17.72
N GLY A 267 -10.14 -16.64 -18.65
CA GLY A 267 -9.23 -15.80 -19.42
C GLY A 267 -9.94 -14.68 -20.20
N ASP A 268 -11.11 -14.95 -20.78
CA ASP A 268 -11.90 -13.93 -21.47
C ASP A 268 -12.33 -12.77 -20.55
N VAL A 269 -12.74 -13.10 -19.31
CA VAL A 269 -13.16 -12.11 -18.31
C VAL A 269 -11.96 -11.29 -17.83
N GLU A 270 -10.82 -11.92 -17.59
CA GLU A 270 -9.60 -11.24 -17.17
C GLU A 270 -9.08 -10.28 -18.24
N GLN A 271 -9.02 -10.72 -19.51
CA GLN A 271 -8.57 -9.88 -20.62
C GLN A 271 -9.55 -8.72 -20.87
N ARG A 272 -10.86 -8.95 -20.69
CA ARG A 272 -11.84 -7.87 -20.75
C ARG A 272 -11.62 -6.83 -19.65
N ARG A 273 -11.32 -7.25 -18.41
CA ARG A 273 -10.99 -6.33 -17.32
C ARG A 273 -9.69 -5.57 -17.59
N ALA A 274 -8.66 -6.23 -18.09
CA ALA A 274 -7.41 -5.59 -18.49
C ALA A 274 -7.65 -4.52 -19.57
N PHE A 275 -8.46 -4.83 -20.57
CA PHE A 275 -8.85 -3.87 -21.61
C PHE A 275 -9.63 -2.67 -21.06
N GLN A 276 -10.56 -2.89 -20.13
CA GLN A 276 -11.30 -1.81 -19.46
C GLN A 276 -10.38 -0.88 -18.66
N LYS A 277 -9.39 -1.43 -17.94
CA LYS A 277 -8.39 -0.63 -17.23
C LYS A 277 -7.55 0.19 -18.20
N LEU A 278 -7.10 -0.41 -19.30
CA LEU A 278 -6.35 0.30 -20.34
C LEU A 278 -7.16 1.48 -20.87
N ILE A 279 -8.44 1.27 -21.22
CA ILE A 279 -9.33 2.37 -21.66
C ILE A 279 -9.36 3.49 -20.62
N TYR A 280 -9.58 3.15 -19.36
CA TYR A 280 -9.68 4.13 -18.28
C TYR A 280 -8.38 4.93 -18.08
N VAL A 281 -7.25 4.23 -17.90
CA VAL A 281 -5.93 4.85 -17.72
C VAL A 281 -5.58 5.73 -18.91
N SER A 282 -5.78 5.25 -20.13
CA SER A 282 -5.53 6.03 -21.35
C SER A 282 -6.39 7.30 -21.39
N THR A 283 -7.66 7.20 -21.00
CA THR A 283 -8.58 8.35 -20.97
C THR A 283 -8.10 9.43 -20.00
N LEU A 284 -7.51 9.03 -18.87
CA LEU A 284 -6.92 9.97 -17.91
C LEU A 284 -5.59 10.55 -18.39
N VAL A 285 -4.70 9.72 -18.95
CA VAL A 285 -3.38 10.15 -19.46
C VAL A 285 -3.48 11.20 -20.56
N PHE A 286 -4.44 11.04 -21.48
CA PHE A 286 -4.65 11.98 -22.60
C PHE A 286 -5.74 13.02 -22.34
N GLY A 287 -6.38 13.00 -21.17
CA GLY A 287 -7.34 14.01 -20.75
C GLY A 287 -8.48 14.24 -21.75
N GLU A 288 -8.62 15.47 -22.25
CA GLU A 288 -9.62 15.86 -23.25
C GLU A 288 -9.25 15.42 -24.67
N ALA A 289 -7.96 15.29 -24.98
CA ALA A 289 -7.49 14.82 -26.29
C ALA A 289 -7.85 13.35 -26.54
N SER A 290 -8.17 12.60 -25.48
CA SER A 290 -8.54 11.19 -25.55
C SER A 290 -9.73 10.90 -26.47
N SER A 291 -10.69 11.82 -26.62
CA SER A 291 -11.85 11.64 -27.52
C SER A 291 -11.47 11.59 -29.00
N PHE A 292 -10.36 12.25 -29.38
CA PHE A 292 -9.89 12.31 -30.76
C PHE A 292 -8.73 11.35 -31.03
N LEU A 293 -7.83 11.19 -30.06
CA LEU A 293 -6.62 10.37 -30.19
C LEU A 293 -6.87 8.88 -30.00
N LEU A 294 -7.89 8.48 -29.24
CA LEU A 294 -8.16 7.08 -28.92
C LEU A 294 -9.44 6.59 -29.62
N PRO A 295 -9.35 6.06 -30.84
CA PRO A 295 -10.50 5.57 -31.60
C PRO A 295 -10.98 4.18 -31.13
N TRP A 296 -11.18 3.98 -29.82
CA TRP A 296 -11.58 2.70 -29.22
C TRP A 296 -12.79 2.09 -29.93
N LYS A 297 -13.81 2.90 -30.20
CA LYS A 297 -15.06 2.52 -30.88
C LYS A 297 -14.81 1.95 -32.27
N ARG A 298 -14.03 2.68 -33.07
CA ARG A 298 -13.75 2.34 -34.48
C ARG A 298 -12.86 1.10 -34.58
N VAL A 299 -11.85 1.00 -33.73
CA VAL A 299 -10.83 -0.05 -33.80
C VAL A 299 -11.34 -1.38 -33.21
N PHE A 300 -12.05 -1.34 -32.09
CA PHE A 300 -12.43 -2.55 -31.34
C PHE A 300 -13.92 -2.89 -31.42
N ARG A 301 -14.71 -2.13 -32.19
CA ARG A 301 -16.17 -2.30 -32.30
C ARG A 301 -16.89 -2.31 -30.95
N VAL A 302 -16.37 -1.54 -29.99
CA VAL A 302 -17.00 -1.33 -28.68
C VAL A 302 -18.00 -0.17 -28.73
N THR A 303 -19.09 -0.28 -27.97
CA THR A 303 -20.11 0.77 -27.89
C THR A 303 -19.69 1.90 -26.94
N ASP A 304 -20.26 3.08 -27.11
CA ASP A 304 -20.07 4.24 -26.23
C ASP A 304 -20.35 3.89 -24.77
N SER A 305 -21.47 3.18 -24.56
CA SER A 305 -21.85 2.67 -23.24
C SER A 305 -20.82 1.73 -22.64
N GLN A 306 -20.14 0.89 -23.43
CA GLN A 306 -19.10 -0.01 -22.90
C GLN A 306 -17.85 0.76 -22.45
N VAL A 307 -17.49 1.83 -23.17
CA VAL A 307 -16.38 2.71 -22.81
C VAL A 307 -16.72 3.51 -21.55
N GLU A 308 -17.93 4.07 -21.46
CA GLU A 308 -18.41 4.78 -20.28
C GLU A 308 -18.50 3.88 -19.05
N ILE A 309 -19.00 2.65 -19.20
CA ILE A 309 -19.01 1.65 -18.12
C ILE A 309 -17.59 1.32 -17.67
N ALA A 310 -16.65 1.15 -18.61
CA ALA A 310 -15.25 0.88 -18.27
C ALA A 310 -14.64 2.02 -17.44
N ILE A 311 -14.92 3.27 -17.81
CA ILE A 311 -14.43 4.45 -17.09
C ILE A 311 -15.07 4.52 -15.70
N ARG A 312 -16.40 4.43 -15.64
CA ARG A 312 -17.17 4.52 -14.40
C ARG A 312 -16.76 3.44 -13.40
N ASP A 313 -16.74 2.18 -13.81
CA ASP A 313 -16.50 1.06 -12.89
C ASP A 313 -15.07 1.09 -12.31
N ASN A 314 -14.07 1.48 -13.10
CA ASN A 314 -12.69 1.63 -12.60
C ASN A 314 -12.56 2.82 -11.64
N ALA A 315 -13.16 3.98 -11.98
CA ALA A 315 -13.18 5.15 -11.10
C ALA A 315 -13.87 4.84 -9.76
N GLN A 316 -15.00 4.13 -9.79
CA GLN A 316 -15.70 3.70 -8.58
C GLN A 316 -14.84 2.78 -7.70
N ARG A 317 -14.12 1.82 -8.28
CA ARG A 317 -13.24 0.91 -7.52
C ARG A 317 -12.08 1.65 -6.85
N LEU A 318 -11.41 2.54 -7.59
CA LEU A 318 -10.32 3.36 -7.06
C LEU A 318 -10.80 4.27 -5.92
N TYR A 319 -11.92 4.97 -6.13
CA TYR A 319 -12.51 5.82 -5.11
C TYR A 319 -12.91 5.01 -3.88
N PHE A 320 -13.54 3.85 -4.07
CA PHE A 320 -13.94 2.98 -2.97
C PHE A 320 -12.75 2.41 -2.18
N SER A 321 -11.64 2.10 -2.86
CA SER A 321 -10.39 1.68 -2.21
C SER A 321 -9.83 2.78 -1.32
N LYS A 322 -9.77 4.03 -1.82
CA LYS A 322 -9.35 5.19 -1.03
C LYS A 322 -10.32 5.46 0.14
N LEU A 323 -11.62 5.40 -0.11
CA LEU A 323 -12.67 5.61 0.89
C LEU A 323 -12.56 4.67 2.09
N LYS A 324 -12.26 3.38 1.86
CA LYS A 324 -12.03 2.40 2.95
C LYS A 324 -10.90 2.78 3.90
N SER A 325 -9.89 3.49 3.41
CA SER A 325 -8.76 3.94 4.23
C SER A 325 -9.12 5.18 5.06
N VAL A 326 -9.89 6.11 4.47
CA VAL A 326 -10.23 7.41 5.06
C VAL A 326 -11.32 7.32 6.13
N VAL A 327 -12.35 6.51 5.93
CA VAL A 327 -13.57 6.57 6.76
C VAL A 327 -13.39 6.00 8.18
N LYS A 328 -12.30 5.27 8.45
CA LYS A 328 -11.99 4.80 9.80
C LYS A 328 -11.67 5.96 10.75
N ASP A 329 -10.94 6.96 10.26
CA ASP A 329 -10.48 8.12 11.02
C ASP A 329 -10.77 9.39 10.20
N ILE A 330 -12.02 9.83 10.24
CA ILE A 330 -12.46 10.99 9.44
C ILE A 330 -11.82 12.25 10.00
N ASP A 331 -11.04 12.94 9.18
CA ASP A 331 -10.47 14.25 9.46
C ASP A 331 -10.66 15.19 8.26
N VAL A 332 -10.54 16.49 8.48
CA VAL A 332 -10.69 17.55 7.48
C VAL A 332 -9.74 17.30 6.31
N GLU A 333 -8.45 17.08 6.59
CA GLU A 333 -7.43 16.81 5.56
C GLU A 333 -7.77 15.58 4.71
N GLN A 334 -8.30 14.53 5.34
CA GLN A 334 -8.66 13.29 4.65
C GLN A 334 -9.88 13.48 3.74
N LEU A 335 -10.86 14.30 4.14
CA LEU A 335 -12.02 14.61 3.30
C LEU A 335 -11.65 15.48 2.10
N VAL A 336 -10.71 16.42 2.27
CA VAL A 336 -10.17 17.23 1.16
C VAL A 336 -9.36 16.35 0.21
N SER A 337 -8.50 15.47 0.74
CA SER A 337 -7.74 14.48 -0.04
C SER A 337 -8.68 13.56 -0.84
N LEU A 338 -9.79 13.14 -0.24
CA LEU A 338 -10.79 12.32 -0.90
C LEU A 338 -11.53 13.07 -2.02
N ARG A 339 -11.80 14.38 -1.84
CA ARG A 339 -12.36 15.25 -2.91
C ARG A 339 -11.38 15.42 -4.06
N GLN A 340 -10.09 15.65 -3.77
CA GLN A 340 -9.04 15.74 -4.79
C GLN A 340 -8.92 14.42 -5.57
N ALA A 341 -8.95 13.28 -4.88
CA ALA A 341 -8.92 11.96 -5.51
C ALA A 341 -10.15 11.71 -6.40
N GLN A 342 -11.33 12.14 -5.96
CA GLN A 342 -12.55 12.06 -6.77
C GLN A 342 -12.40 12.79 -8.12
N LEU A 343 -11.87 14.02 -8.07
CA LEU A 343 -11.64 14.85 -9.25
C LEU A 343 -10.58 14.24 -10.17
N SER A 344 -9.48 13.72 -9.61
CA SER A 344 -8.43 13.06 -10.40
C SER A 344 -8.94 11.79 -11.09
N TYR A 345 -9.88 11.06 -10.47
CA TYR A 345 -10.47 9.86 -11.05
C TYR A 345 -11.60 10.13 -12.04
N ARG A 346 -12.01 11.40 -12.23
CA ARG A 346 -13.17 11.81 -13.04
C ARG A 346 -14.49 11.13 -12.63
N LEU A 347 -14.69 10.91 -11.32
CA LEU A 347 -15.93 10.35 -10.80
C LEU A 347 -16.94 11.48 -10.58
N SER A 348 -18.18 11.29 -11.06
CA SER A 348 -19.24 12.30 -10.87
C SER A 348 -19.62 12.47 -9.40
N ASP A 349 -20.06 13.68 -9.05
CA ASP A 349 -20.45 14.03 -7.68
C ASP A 349 -21.58 13.13 -7.17
N GLU A 350 -22.56 12.81 -8.01
CA GLU A 350 -23.67 11.90 -7.69
C GLU A 350 -23.17 10.50 -7.30
N LEU A 351 -22.26 9.92 -8.10
CA LEU A 351 -21.73 8.59 -7.82
C LEU A 351 -20.80 8.58 -6.61
N ALA A 352 -20.02 9.65 -6.42
CA ALA A 352 -19.15 9.79 -5.25
C ALA A 352 -19.97 9.92 -3.96
N GLU A 353 -21.05 10.71 -3.99
CA GLU A 353 -22.01 10.88 -2.91
C GLU A 353 -22.67 9.54 -2.54
N ASP A 354 -23.15 8.80 -3.54
CA ASP A 354 -23.78 7.49 -3.33
C ASP A 354 -22.81 6.48 -2.73
N LEU A 355 -21.57 6.43 -3.23
CA LEU A 355 -20.52 5.54 -2.69
C LEU A 355 -20.15 5.92 -1.25
N PHE A 356 -20.02 7.21 -0.96
CA PHE A 356 -19.73 7.69 0.39
C PHE A 356 -20.85 7.30 1.37
N ARG A 357 -22.11 7.57 1.01
CA ARG A 357 -23.29 7.21 1.81
C ARG A 357 -23.44 5.71 2.00
N GLN A 358 -23.19 4.92 0.94
CA GLN A 358 -23.26 3.47 1.03
C GLN A 358 -22.18 2.91 1.96
N HIS A 359 -20.97 3.46 1.93
CA HIS A 359 -19.89 3.00 2.78
C HIS A 359 -20.09 3.36 4.26
N THR A 360 -20.48 4.60 4.55
CA THR A 360 -20.79 5.04 5.94
C THR A 360 -21.97 4.26 6.50
N ARG A 361 -23.01 4.01 5.69
CA ARG A 361 -24.12 3.12 6.07
C ARG A 361 -23.63 1.72 6.42
N LYS A 362 -22.83 1.07 5.56
CA LYS A 362 -22.29 -0.27 5.82
C LYS A 362 -21.44 -0.33 7.11
N LEU A 363 -20.69 0.73 7.42
CA LEU A 363 -19.92 0.82 8.66
C LEU A 363 -20.84 0.83 9.89
N VAL A 364 -21.89 1.67 9.85
CA VAL A 364 -22.89 1.73 10.93
C VAL A 364 -23.65 0.40 11.04
N GLU A 365 -24.09 -0.20 9.93
CA GLU A 365 -24.77 -1.50 9.92
C GLU A 365 -23.93 -2.63 10.52
N LYS A 366 -22.62 -2.59 10.31
CA LYS A 366 -21.68 -3.55 10.92
C LYS A 366 -21.67 -3.40 12.45
N ASN A 367 -21.60 -2.17 12.95
CA ASN A 367 -21.63 -1.91 14.39
C ASN A 367 -22.99 -2.29 15.01
N ILE A 368 -24.10 -1.99 14.32
CA ILE A 368 -25.45 -2.43 14.73
C ILE A 368 -25.53 -3.95 14.78
N SER A 369 -25.00 -4.64 13.76
CA SER A 369 -24.99 -6.12 13.74
C SER A 369 -24.18 -6.67 14.93
N ALA A 370 -23.01 -6.11 15.22
CA ALA A 370 -22.19 -6.50 16.37
C ALA A 370 -22.91 -6.28 17.72
N ALA A 371 -23.64 -5.17 17.86
CA ALA A 371 -24.44 -4.89 19.04
C ALA A 371 -25.62 -5.87 19.19
N LEU A 372 -26.30 -6.20 18.09
CA LEU A 372 -27.40 -7.16 18.06
C LEU A 372 -26.93 -8.58 18.37
N ASP A 373 -25.78 -9.01 17.85
CA ASP A 373 -25.22 -10.34 18.12
C ASP A 373 -24.93 -10.53 19.62
N ARG A 374 -24.44 -9.47 20.29
CA ARG A 374 -24.25 -9.46 21.75
C ARG A 374 -25.58 -9.51 22.48
N LEU A 375 -26.55 -8.70 22.06
CA LEU A 375 -27.87 -8.60 22.71
C LEU A 375 -28.70 -9.89 22.56
N LYS A 376 -28.57 -10.59 21.43
CA LYS A 376 -29.28 -11.85 21.13
C LYS A 376 -28.55 -13.09 21.64
N SER A 377 -27.33 -12.95 22.17
CA SER A 377 -26.57 -14.08 22.70
C SER A 377 -27.27 -14.71 23.91
N ARG A 378 -27.23 -16.04 24.02
CA ARG A 378 -27.92 -16.81 25.09
C ARG A 378 -27.39 -16.54 26.50
N THR A 379 -26.25 -15.87 26.63
CA THR A 379 -25.54 -15.62 27.90
C THR A 379 -25.57 -14.14 28.25
N ARG A 380 -26.77 -13.57 28.45
CA ARG A 380 -26.94 -12.14 28.72
C ARG A 380 -26.39 -11.79 30.10
N THR A 381 -25.22 -11.17 30.17
CA THR A 381 -24.70 -10.57 31.42
C THR A 381 -25.01 -9.06 31.47
N VAL A 382 -25.02 -8.47 32.65
CA VAL A 382 -25.13 -6.99 32.82
C VAL A 382 -24.00 -6.28 32.07
N GLN A 383 -22.82 -6.90 32.00
CA GLN A 383 -21.66 -6.38 31.29
C GLN A 383 -21.83 -6.36 29.76
N ASP A 384 -22.70 -7.21 29.20
CA ASP A 384 -22.99 -7.21 27.76
C ASP A 384 -23.90 -6.05 27.35
N VAL A 385 -24.79 -5.59 28.23
CA VAL A 385 -25.64 -4.41 27.99
C VAL A 385 -24.79 -3.14 27.95
N VAL A 386 -23.84 -3.00 28.88
CA VAL A 386 -22.89 -1.87 28.89
C VAL A 386 -22.09 -1.82 27.58
N LYS A 387 -21.56 -2.96 27.11
CA LYS A 387 -20.83 -3.04 25.84
C LYS A 387 -21.70 -2.73 24.62
N VAL A 388 -22.99 -3.08 24.65
CA VAL A 388 -23.94 -2.71 23.59
C VAL A 388 -24.13 -1.19 23.53
N VAL A 389 -24.24 -0.53 24.69
CA VAL A 389 -24.33 0.94 24.76
C VAL A 389 -23.04 1.59 24.27
N GLU A 390 -21.87 1.06 24.63
CA GLU A 390 -20.58 1.55 24.10
C GLU A 390 -20.50 1.48 22.56
N GLU A 391 -20.99 0.41 21.94
CA GLU A 391 -21.05 0.31 20.47
C GLU A 391 -22.03 1.30 19.83
N LEU A 392 -23.14 1.60 20.52
CA LEU A 392 -24.10 2.62 20.08
C LEU A 392 -23.52 4.04 20.23
N ASP A 393 -22.83 4.32 21.32
CA ASP A 393 -22.17 5.60 21.55
C ASP A 393 -21.10 5.88 20.48
N LYS A 394 -20.37 4.85 20.01
CA LYS A 394 -19.45 4.97 18.88
C LYS A 394 -20.18 5.39 17.59
N ILE A 395 -21.36 4.82 17.32
CA ILE A 395 -22.17 5.19 16.15
C ILE A 395 -22.64 6.64 16.25
N LEU A 396 -23.13 7.05 17.43
CA LEU A 396 -23.61 8.41 17.69
C LEU A 396 -22.47 9.43 17.58
N ALA A 397 -21.31 9.15 18.19
CA ALA A 397 -20.12 9.99 18.09
C ALA A 397 -19.66 10.15 16.64
N PHE A 398 -19.62 9.07 15.87
CA PHE A 398 -19.29 9.09 14.44
C PHE A 398 -20.28 9.95 13.63
N ASN A 399 -21.58 9.78 13.87
CA ASN A 399 -22.61 10.58 13.20
C ASN A 399 -22.55 12.07 13.57
N ASN A 400 -22.33 12.40 14.84
CA ASN A 400 -22.14 13.77 15.30
C ASN A 400 -20.91 14.41 14.66
N LYS A 401 -19.82 13.65 14.52
CA LYS A 401 -18.62 14.11 13.79
C LYS A 401 -18.96 14.46 12.33
N LEU A 402 -19.67 13.60 11.61
CA LEU A 402 -20.11 13.88 10.24
C LEU A 402 -21.04 15.10 10.14
N ILE A 403 -21.93 15.31 11.11
CA ILE A 403 -22.80 16.50 11.17
C ILE A 403 -21.96 17.76 11.40
N SER A 404 -20.99 17.72 12.31
CA SER A 404 -20.10 18.86 12.58
C SER A 404 -19.29 19.24 11.33
N LEU A 405 -18.79 18.24 10.58
CA LEU A 405 -18.04 18.45 9.35
C LEU A 405 -18.92 19.01 8.23
N LYS A 406 -20.19 18.61 8.15
CA LYS A 406 -21.13 19.18 7.18
C LYS A 406 -21.39 20.68 7.42
N ASN A 407 -21.33 21.12 8.68
CA ASN A 407 -21.56 22.51 9.07
C ASN A 407 -20.26 23.33 9.16
N HIS A 408 -19.11 22.77 8.77
CA HIS A 408 -17.82 23.44 8.81
C HIS A 408 -17.72 24.52 7.71
N GLU A 409 -16.91 25.56 7.93
CA GLU A 409 -16.71 26.65 6.95
C GLU A 409 -16.19 26.12 5.61
N ASP A 410 -15.30 25.12 5.65
CA ASP A 410 -14.71 24.46 4.48
C ASP A 410 -15.58 23.35 3.86
N ALA A 411 -16.85 23.20 4.23
CA ALA A 411 -17.69 22.08 3.78
C ALA A 411 -17.79 21.93 2.26
N ALA A 412 -17.67 23.03 1.50
CA ALA A 412 -17.65 23.02 0.03
C ALA A 412 -16.43 22.30 -0.57
N SER A 413 -15.34 22.19 0.19
CA SER A 413 -14.10 21.53 -0.24
C SER A 413 -14.07 20.02 0.07
N PHE A 414 -15.04 19.53 0.85
CA PHE A 414 -15.07 18.15 1.31
C PHE A 414 -15.63 17.19 0.25
N ALA A 415 -15.38 15.90 0.45
CA ALA A 415 -15.94 14.84 -0.38
C ALA A 415 -17.48 14.90 -0.41
N CYS A 416 -18.07 14.63 -1.57
CA CYS A 416 -19.52 14.60 -1.72
C CYS A 416 -20.14 13.52 -0.82
N GLY A 417 -21.30 13.83 -0.24
CA GLY A 417 -22.04 12.92 0.63
C GLY A 417 -21.73 13.00 2.12
N VAL A 418 -20.85 13.90 2.56
CA VAL A 418 -20.65 14.20 4.00
C VAL A 418 -21.96 14.71 4.61
N GLY A 419 -22.42 14.01 5.64
CA GLY A 419 -23.67 14.32 6.31
C GLY A 419 -24.14 13.20 7.23
N PRO A 420 -25.33 13.37 7.83
CA PRO A 420 -25.88 12.39 8.75
C PRO A 420 -26.08 11.04 8.06
N VAL A 421 -25.70 9.96 8.75
CA VAL A 421 -25.80 8.61 8.23
C VAL A 421 -27.25 8.15 8.30
N SER A 422 -27.77 7.67 7.18
CA SER A 422 -29.08 7.02 7.12
C SER A 422 -28.93 5.51 6.92
N VAL A 423 -29.60 4.75 7.79
CA VAL A 423 -29.73 3.28 7.69
C VAL A 423 -30.83 2.86 6.72
N SER A 424 -31.64 3.80 6.21
CA SER A 424 -32.68 3.54 5.22
C SER A 424 -32.08 3.14 3.86
N GLY A 425 -32.78 2.27 3.14
CA GLY A 425 -32.27 1.67 1.90
C GLY A 425 -31.07 0.74 2.12
N GLY A 426 -30.94 0.20 3.33
CA GLY A 426 -29.89 -0.72 3.76
C GLY A 426 -30.43 -2.05 4.30
N LYS A 427 -29.61 -2.77 5.06
CA LYS A 427 -29.98 -4.06 5.68
C LYS A 427 -31.21 -3.95 6.58
N TYR A 428 -31.38 -2.81 7.25
CA TYR A 428 -32.44 -2.61 8.25
C TYR A 428 -33.70 -1.90 7.71
N ASP A 429 -33.89 -1.91 6.39
CA ASP A 429 -35.03 -1.22 5.75
C ASP A 429 -36.31 -2.07 5.75
N SER A 430 -36.18 -3.38 5.87
CA SER A 430 -37.30 -4.32 5.93
C SER A 430 -37.93 -4.35 7.34
N GLU A 431 -39.24 -4.62 7.42
CA GLU A 431 -40.00 -4.60 8.69
C GLU A 431 -39.42 -5.57 9.74
N ARG A 432 -38.90 -6.72 9.32
CA ARG A 432 -38.31 -7.71 10.25
C ARG A 432 -37.03 -7.16 10.91
N GLU A 433 -36.16 -6.53 10.14
CA GLU A 433 -34.92 -5.94 10.62
C GLU A 433 -35.17 -4.62 11.38
N LYS A 434 -36.27 -3.90 11.09
CA LYS A 434 -36.70 -2.77 11.93
C LYS A 434 -37.03 -3.20 13.35
N ASP A 435 -37.57 -4.39 13.56
CA ASP A 435 -37.84 -4.90 14.91
C ASP A 435 -36.54 -5.13 15.70
N ASP A 436 -35.44 -5.50 15.03
CA ASP A 436 -34.12 -5.56 15.65
C ASP A 436 -33.63 -4.18 16.10
N LEU A 437 -33.85 -3.14 15.30
CA LEU A 437 -33.54 -1.75 15.69
C LEU A 437 -34.40 -1.31 16.88
N LYS A 438 -35.69 -1.66 16.90
CA LYS A 438 -36.58 -1.38 18.05
C LYS A 438 -36.07 -2.08 19.31
N LEU A 439 -35.58 -3.32 19.19
CA LEU A 439 -35.01 -4.07 20.31
C LEU A 439 -33.76 -3.39 20.86
N LEU A 440 -32.85 -2.96 19.98
CA LEU A 440 -31.63 -2.24 20.34
C LEU A 440 -31.95 -0.89 21.00
N TYR A 441 -32.90 -0.15 20.44
CA TYR A 441 -33.38 1.12 21.02
C TYR A 441 -33.98 0.92 22.41
N ARG A 442 -34.82 -0.11 22.60
CA ARG A 442 -35.36 -0.45 23.94
C ARG A 442 -34.26 -0.75 24.94
N ALA A 443 -33.23 -1.51 24.53
CA ALA A 443 -32.09 -1.82 25.40
C ALA A 443 -31.33 -0.55 25.81
N TYR A 444 -31.02 0.33 24.85
CA TYR A 444 -30.36 1.61 25.09
C TYR A 444 -31.18 2.52 26.01
N VAL A 445 -32.47 2.71 25.72
CA VAL A 445 -33.36 3.54 26.53
C VAL A 445 -33.52 2.97 27.94
N THR A 446 -33.61 1.64 28.07
CA THR A 446 -33.68 1.01 29.40
C THR A 446 -32.41 1.28 30.19
N ASP A 447 -31.22 1.17 29.59
CA ASP A 447 -29.96 1.49 30.27
C ASP A 447 -29.88 2.98 30.65
N ALA A 448 -30.13 3.87 29.68
CA ALA A 448 -30.11 5.32 29.87
C ALA A 448 -31.11 5.78 30.94
N LEU A 449 -32.35 5.27 30.93
CA LEU A 449 -33.38 5.58 31.92
C LEU A 449 -33.16 4.83 33.24
N SER A 450 -32.50 3.68 33.22
CA SER A 450 -32.14 2.97 34.45
C SER A 450 -31.06 3.67 35.24
N GLY A 451 -30.44 4.75 34.70
CA GLY A 451 -30.23 6.02 35.39
C GLY A 451 -29.51 5.98 36.73
N LYS A 452 -28.86 4.85 37.07
CA LYS A 452 -28.21 4.67 38.37
C LYS A 452 -27.10 5.67 38.56
N ARG A 453 -26.43 6.12 37.49
CA ARG A 453 -25.34 7.10 37.61
C ARG A 453 -25.80 8.51 38.01
N GLU A 454 -26.89 9.03 37.46
CA GLU A 454 -27.39 10.37 37.82
C GLU A 454 -28.08 10.34 39.18
N ALA A 455 -28.91 9.33 39.45
CA ALA A 455 -29.56 9.16 40.75
C ALA A 455 -28.56 8.89 41.87
N GLU A 456 -27.52 8.07 41.65
CA GLU A 456 -26.45 7.83 42.63
C GLU A 456 -25.60 9.09 42.83
N SER A 457 -25.27 9.85 41.79
CA SER A 457 -24.54 11.13 41.91
C SER A 457 -25.32 12.17 42.73
N ILE A 458 -26.62 12.31 42.45
CA ILE A 458 -27.49 13.24 43.20
C ILE A 458 -27.68 12.77 44.65
N THR A 459 -27.89 11.47 44.86
CA THR A 459 -28.02 10.91 46.22
C THR A 459 -26.72 11.03 46.99
N LEU A 460 -25.57 10.86 46.33
CA LEU A 460 -24.24 11.04 46.93
C LEU A 460 -23.99 12.50 47.32
N ASP A 461 -24.33 13.46 46.45
CA ASP A 461 -24.17 14.89 46.74
C ASP A 461 -25.08 15.32 47.91
N ILE A 462 -26.33 14.86 47.93
CA ILE A 462 -27.27 15.12 49.03
C ILE A 462 -26.78 14.48 50.33
N THR A 463 -26.40 13.21 50.33
CA THR A 463 -25.92 12.51 51.53
C THR A 463 -24.60 13.08 52.04
N SER A 464 -23.68 13.49 51.15
CA SER A 464 -22.44 14.18 51.52
C SER A 464 -22.70 15.54 52.16
N LYS A 465 -23.68 16.31 51.64
CA LYS A 465 -24.10 17.60 52.24
C LYS A 465 -24.73 17.41 53.62
N VAL A 466 -25.57 16.39 53.79
CA VAL A 466 -26.18 16.04 55.08
C VAL A 466 -25.10 15.61 56.08
N TYR A 467 -24.15 14.76 55.66
CA TYR A 467 -23.02 14.35 56.47
C TYR A 467 -22.18 15.54 56.94
N ARG A 468 -21.76 16.43 56.02
CA ARG A 468 -21.00 17.65 56.37
C ARG A 468 -21.75 18.53 57.36
N LYS A 469 -23.06 18.71 57.17
CA LYS A 469 -23.90 19.53 58.07
C LYS A 469 -23.97 18.93 59.47
N ARG A 470 -24.16 17.61 59.58
CA ARG A 470 -24.26 16.92 60.87
C ARG A 470 -22.92 16.86 61.60
N LEU A 471 -21.82 16.68 60.86
CA LEU A 471 -20.46 16.77 61.38
C LEU A 471 -20.18 18.18 61.92
N ALA A 472 -20.51 19.23 61.16
CA ALA A 472 -20.34 20.62 61.60
C ALA A 472 -21.17 20.95 62.85
N GLN A 473 -22.38 20.39 62.97
CA GLN A 473 -23.19 20.51 64.17
C GLN A 473 -22.51 19.84 65.37
N GLY A 474 -22.01 18.61 65.23
CA GLY A 474 -21.30 17.90 66.31
C GLY A 474 -19.98 18.56 66.73
N VAL A 475 -19.31 19.26 65.81
CA VAL A 475 -18.14 20.10 66.10
C VAL A 475 -18.55 21.37 66.86
N SER A 476 -19.64 22.03 66.44
CA SER A 476 -20.09 23.30 67.02
C SER A 476 -20.78 23.15 68.38
N SER A 477 -21.48 22.02 68.61
CA SER A 477 -22.09 21.69 69.90
C SER A 477 -21.08 21.18 70.93
N GLY A 478 -19.87 20.80 70.49
CA GLY A 478 -18.84 20.18 71.32
C GLY A 478 -19.03 18.68 71.54
N ASP A 479 -20.12 18.08 71.04
CA ASP A 479 -20.43 16.66 71.23
C ASP A 479 -19.30 15.74 70.72
N LEU A 480 -18.66 16.12 69.60
CA LEU A 480 -17.52 15.38 69.04
C LEU A 480 -16.25 15.51 69.90
N GLU A 481 -16.05 16.67 70.53
CA GLU A 481 -14.85 16.94 71.34
C GLU A 481 -14.89 16.23 72.69
N PHE A 482 -16.07 16.21 73.32
CA PHE A 482 -16.31 15.59 74.63
C PHE A 482 -16.65 14.09 74.55
N SER A 483 -16.72 13.51 73.34
CA SER A 483 -16.98 12.06 73.17
C SER A 483 -15.81 11.20 73.68
N ASP A 484 -16.15 10.11 74.36
CA ASP A 484 -15.21 9.09 74.87
C ASP A 484 -14.32 8.50 73.77
N SER A 485 -14.82 8.42 72.53
CA SER A 485 -14.05 8.00 71.36
C SER A 485 -14.51 8.73 70.10
N LYS A 486 -13.62 9.56 69.55
CA LYS A 486 -13.84 10.33 68.31
C LYS A 486 -14.09 9.41 67.11
N ALA A 487 -13.37 8.30 67.03
CA ALA A 487 -13.58 7.28 66.00
C ALA A 487 -14.96 6.63 66.13
N ALA A 488 -15.41 6.32 67.34
CA ALA A 488 -16.74 5.74 67.55
C ALA A 488 -17.85 6.73 67.20
N PHE A 489 -17.69 8.02 67.52
CA PHE A 489 -18.64 9.06 67.12
C PHE A 489 -18.75 9.16 65.59
N LEU A 490 -17.61 9.22 64.87
CA LEU A 490 -17.59 9.31 63.42
C LEU A 490 -18.17 8.05 62.75
N GLN A 491 -17.90 6.87 63.32
CA GLN A 491 -18.48 5.62 62.85
C GLN A 491 -20.00 5.58 63.07
N ASN A 492 -20.48 5.95 64.27
CA ASN A 492 -21.91 6.04 64.57
C ASN A 492 -22.61 7.05 63.66
N LEU A 493 -21.95 8.17 63.32
CA LEU A 493 -22.47 9.16 62.38
C LEU A 493 -22.59 8.60 60.96
N CYS A 494 -21.62 7.80 60.50
CA CYS A 494 -21.70 7.10 59.22
C CYS A 494 -22.82 6.05 59.24
N GLU A 495 -22.99 5.31 60.33
CA GLU A 495 -24.03 4.30 60.49
C GLU A 495 -25.44 4.92 60.56
N GLU A 496 -25.63 6.00 61.33
CA GLU A 496 -26.90 6.74 61.45
C GLU A 496 -27.36 7.30 60.10
N LEU A 497 -26.42 7.84 59.32
CA LEU A 497 -26.70 8.43 58.01
C LEU A 497 -26.60 7.43 56.84
N HIS A 498 -26.25 6.17 57.11
CA HIS A 498 -25.97 5.13 56.11
C HIS A 498 -24.95 5.62 55.06
N PHE A 499 -23.92 6.33 55.51
CA PHE A 499 -22.90 6.95 54.67
C PHE A 499 -21.64 6.07 54.59
N ASP A 500 -21.00 6.05 53.42
CA ASP A 500 -19.81 5.23 53.18
C ASP A 500 -18.61 5.71 54.01
N PRO A 501 -18.00 4.86 54.87
CA PRO A 501 -16.84 5.21 55.67
C PRO A 501 -15.61 5.65 54.86
N GLN A 502 -15.43 5.13 53.64
CA GLN A 502 -14.30 5.52 52.79
C GLN A 502 -14.45 6.97 52.32
N LYS A 503 -15.65 7.34 51.87
CA LYS A 503 -15.97 8.72 51.47
C LYS A 503 -16.00 9.70 52.63
N ALA A 504 -16.34 9.24 53.83
CA ALA A 504 -16.22 10.05 55.03
C ALA A 504 -14.76 10.47 55.26
N THR A 505 -13.82 9.54 55.05
CA THR A 505 -12.38 9.79 55.17
C THR A 505 -11.91 10.82 54.13
N GLU A 506 -12.39 10.73 52.89
CA GLU A 506 -12.11 11.73 51.85
C GLU A 506 -12.63 13.13 52.24
N ILE A 507 -13.83 13.22 52.81
CA ILE A 507 -14.39 14.48 53.31
C ILE A 507 -13.54 15.04 54.47
N HIS A 508 -13.05 14.18 55.36
CA HIS A 508 -12.19 14.59 56.47
C HIS A 508 -10.86 15.14 55.96
N GLU A 509 -10.25 14.48 54.97
CA GLU A 509 -9.06 14.98 54.30
C GLU A 509 -9.31 16.34 53.62
N GLU A 510 -10.44 16.49 52.90
CA GLU A 510 -10.79 17.74 52.23
C GLU A 510 -10.96 18.90 53.22
N ILE A 511 -11.64 18.67 54.35
CA ILE A 511 -11.81 19.67 55.41
C ILE A 511 -10.45 20.07 55.98
N TYR A 512 -9.55 19.11 56.18
CA TYR A 512 -8.19 19.38 56.66
C TYR A 512 -7.39 20.18 55.64
N ARG A 513 -7.42 19.80 54.35
CA ARG A 513 -6.75 20.52 53.26
C ARG A 513 -7.25 21.96 53.14
N GLN A 514 -8.56 22.19 53.24
CA GLN A 514 -9.14 23.53 53.20
C GLN A 514 -8.67 24.39 54.38
N LYS A 515 -8.64 23.81 55.60
CA LYS A 515 -8.13 24.52 56.77
C LYS A 515 -6.64 24.83 56.65
N LEU A 516 -5.86 23.89 56.13
CA LEU A 516 -4.43 24.08 55.87
C LEU A 516 -4.19 25.19 54.86
N GLN A 517 -4.94 25.23 53.75
CA GLN A 517 -4.89 26.32 52.78
C GLN A 517 -5.24 27.68 53.39
N GLN A 518 -6.26 27.73 54.26
CA GLN A 518 -6.63 28.95 54.96
C GLN A 518 -5.53 29.45 55.89
N CYS A 519 -4.93 28.55 56.67
CA CYS A 519 -3.84 28.89 57.60
C CYS A 519 -2.53 29.22 56.86
N ALA A 520 -2.29 28.61 55.69
CA ALA A 520 -1.09 28.85 54.88
C ALA A 520 -1.23 30.01 53.89
N ALA A 521 -2.39 30.70 53.84
CA ALA A 521 -2.66 31.79 52.90
C ALA A 521 -1.69 32.97 53.06
N ASP A 522 -1.27 33.25 54.30
CA ASP A 522 -0.34 34.34 54.63
C ASP A 522 1.13 33.91 54.50
N GLY A 523 1.41 32.70 53.99
CA GLY A 523 2.75 32.17 53.76
C GLY A 523 3.51 31.74 55.02
N VAL A 524 2.94 31.95 56.21
CA VAL A 524 3.51 31.55 57.50
C VAL A 524 2.44 30.88 58.34
N LEU A 525 2.72 29.67 58.83
CA LEU A 525 1.87 28.97 59.79
C LEU A 525 2.24 29.43 61.21
N SER A 526 1.32 30.06 61.93
CA SER A 526 1.55 30.44 63.32
C SER A 526 1.48 29.24 64.26
N ASP A 527 2.02 29.37 65.48
CA ASP A 527 1.89 28.33 66.52
C ASP A 527 0.42 28.07 66.90
N GLU A 528 -0.45 29.07 66.71
CA GLU A 528 -1.90 28.93 66.93
C GLU A 528 -2.55 28.12 65.81
N ASP A 529 -2.14 28.34 64.55
CA ASP A 529 -2.60 27.57 63.38
C ASP A 529 -2.17 26.10 63.46
N VAL A 530 -0.93 25.84 63.87
CA VAL A 530 -0.41 24.48 64.05
C VAL A 530 -1.19 23.74 65.15
N LYS A 531 -1.54 24.42 66.24
CA LYS A 531 -2.41 23.86 67.29
C LYS A 531 -3.82 23.59 66.77
N ALA A 532 -4.39 24.50 65.98
CA ALA A 532 -5.72 24.32 65.38
C ALA A 532 -5.77 23.15 64.39
N LEU A 533 -4.76 23.00 63.54
CA LEU A 533 -4.63 21.88 62.60
C LEU A 533 -4.41 20.55 63.33
N THR A 534 -3.62 20.55 64.41
CA THR A 534 -3.41 19.36 65.25
C THR A 534 -4.70 18.94 65.94
N ARG A 535 -5.47 19.90 66.47
CA ARG A 535 -6.80 19.64 67.05
C ARG A 535 -7.75 19.05 66.00
N LEU A 536 -7.80 19.62 64.80
CA LEU A 536 -8.68 19.16 63.71
C LEU A 536 -8.34 17.74 63.27
N ARG A 537 -7.05 17.43 63.11
CA ARG A 537 -6.58 16.07 62.83
C ARG A 537 -7.11 15.06 63.84
N VAL A 538 -6.96 15.35 65.13
CA VAL A 538 -7.36 14.43 66.20
C VAL A 538 -8.87 14.25 66.22
N MET A 539 -9.63 15.33 66.00
CA MET A 539 -11.09 15.29 65.95
C MET A 539 -11.63 14.44 64.80
N LEU A 540 -11.00 14.52 63.63
CA LEU A 540 -11.43 13.81 62.42
C LEU A 540 -10.72 12.46 62.23
N CYS A 541 -9.90 12.02 63.19
CA CYS A 541 -9.17 10.74 63.13
C CYS A 541 -8.33 10.54 61.85
N ILE A 542 -7.75 11.62 61.31
CA ILE A 542 -7.03 11.57 60.03
C ILE A 542 -5.64 10.91 60.23
N PRO A 543 -5.27 9.91 59.40
CA PRO A 543 -3.94 9.29 59.47
C PRO A 543 -2.80 10.29 59.21
N GLN A 544 -1.65 10.06 59.86
CA GLN A 544 -0.47 10.93 59.71
C GLN A 544 0.01 11.01 58.26
N HIS A 545 0.06 9.88 57.54
CA HIS A 545 0.56 9.84 56.16
C HIS A 545 -0.25 10.72 55.19
N THR A 546 -1.57 10.84 55.40
CA THR A 546 -2.47 11.68 54.60
C THR A 546 -2.17 13.17 54.84
N ILE A 547 -1.82 13.53 56.07
CA ILE A 547 -1.46 14.89 56.45
C ILE A 547 -0.11 15.26 55.86
N ASP A 548 0.88 14.37 55.97
CA ASP A 548 2.21 14.60 55.42
C ASP A 548 2.14 14.81 53.89
N ALA A 549 1.31 14.04 53.20
CA ALA A 549 1.02 14.23 51.77
C ALA A 549 0.36 15.59 51.49
N ALA A 550 -0.65 15.99 52.26
CA ALA A 550 -1.33 17.28 52.10
C ALA A 550 -0.41 18.48 52.37
N HIS A 551 0.46 18.39 53.39
CA HIS A 551 1.48 19.42 53.67
C HIS A 551 2.53 19.48 52.58
N SER A 552 3.00 18.32 52.07
CA SER A 552 3.93 18.27 50.94
C SER A 552 3.34 18.92 49.69
N ASP A 553 2.08 18.66 49.35
CA ASP A 553 1.41 19.27 48.20
C ASP A 553 1.23 20.80 48.38
N ILE A 554 0.61 21.21 49.50
CA ILE A 554 0.12 22.58 49.67
C ILE A 554 1.25 23.50 50.15
N CYS A 555 1.97 23.13 51.19
CA CYS A 555 3.07 23.94 51.69
C CYS A 555 4.31 23.82 50.79
N GLY A 556 4.53 22.67 50.15
CA GLY A 556 5.61 22.50 49.17
C GLY A 556 5.41 23.37 47.93
N SER A 557 4.20 23.43 47.37
CA SER A 557 3.93 24.32 46.23
C SER A 557 3.98 25.81 46.58
N LEU A 558 3.62 26.19 47.82
CA LEU A 558 3.82 27.56 48.31
C LEU A 558 5.31 27.88 48.50
N PHE A 559 6.09 26.95 49.03
CA PHE A 559 7.54 27.10 49.19
C PHE A 559 8.24 27.22 47.83
N GLU A 560 7.90 26.36 46.86
CA GLU A 560 8.43 26.47 45.49
C GLU A 560 8.15 27.84 44.86
N LYS A 561 6.94 28.39 45.05
CA LYS A 561 6.60 29.73 44.57
C LYS A 561 7.44 30.83 45.23
N VAL A 562 7.72 30.72 46.53
CA VAL A 562 8.56 31.69 47.26
C VAL A 562 10.05 31.55 46.88
N VAL A 563 10.51 30.34 46.55
CA VAL A 563 11.91 30.08 46.12
C VAL A 563 12.15 30.44 44.65
N SER A 564 11.09 30.42 43.81
CA SER A 564 11.16 30.78 42.38
C SER A 564 10.78 32.22 42.07
N SER A 565 10.39 33.02 43.08
CA SER A 565 10.22 34.47 43.01
C SER A 565 11.41 35.20 43.62
#